data_AF-A0A846Z9H7-F1
#
_entry.id   AF-A0A846Z9H7-F1
#
_cell.length_a   1.000
_cell.length_b   1.000
_cell.length_c   1.000
_cell.angle_alpha   90.00
_cell.angle_beta   90.00
_cell.angle_gamma   90.00
#
_symmetry.space_group_name_H-M   'P 1'
#
loop_
_entity.id
_entity.type
_entity.pdbx_description
1 polymer ?
#
loop_
_entity_poly.entity_id
_entity_poly.type
_entity_poly.pdbx_seq_one_letter_code
_entity_poly.pdbx_strand_id
1 'polypeptide(L)'
;MLVVWCPDWPVTAVGVDAAAPGAVVARGRVAACSAAARAQGVRRGQRLRDAQRRCPELVVREREPDAEGRLFEAVVAAVAELTPRVEVVRPGMCAIPARGPARFYGGEEALRVLVQDTVVEAGHDCGSGVADGLFAAELAARAGEGGVVVPEGGAAAFLAPYPPAVLDRPELADLLRRLGIRTLGDFAALPSGHVAGRFGPDGALAHRLARGEEPRPLAPVRGAPDLAVRGGFDPPAERAERVVFAAKRLAGELHEGLAAGGLACVRLEVAVGFADGHVLRRVWRHEGLSALAVAERVRWQLSAWQGAEAEDVWGGVTWVELAPDQIVPDEGRQESLWGRAAGADRITRAADRIQALLGHRGVTRPVLVGGRGPGERVVRVPVGDLAPSGLPEGPWPGRVAGPAPAVVPVPPPAAELVDASGDAVVVSARCEVSAPPATLVVRGRPAGVTGWTGPWPADERWWDPGTARRRARFQVTTEDGAAYLLAVEGGRWHVEAVYD
;
A
#
# COMPACT_ATOMS: atom_id res chain seq x y z
N MET A 1 8.98 -20.79 -24.20
CA MET A 1 8.08 -19.72 -23.70
C MET A 1 7.39 -19.10 -24.90
N LEU A 2 6.10 -18.77 -24.81
CA LEU A 2 5.39 -18.02 -25.85
C LEU A 2 5.11 -16.61 -25.32
N VAL A 3 5.37 -15.58 -26.15
CA VAL A 3 5.08 -14.18 -25.85
C VAL A 3 4.03 -13.67 -26.83
N VAL A 4 3.05 -12.93 -26.32
CA VAL A 4 2.12 -12.12 -27.11
C VAL A 4 2.53 -10.67 -26.96
N TRP A 5 2.64 -9.97 -28.09
CA TRP A 5 3.01 -8.56 -28.14
C TRP A 5 2.00 -7.79 -28.99
N CYS A 6 1.34 -6.81 -28.38
CA CYS A 6 0.45 -5.89 -29.08
C CYS A 6 1.24 -4.63 -29.47
N PRO A 7 1.35 -4.29 -30.77
CA PRO A 7 2.14 -3.17 -31.24
C PRO A 7 1.56 -1.83 -30.76
N ASP A 8 2.46 -0.90 -30.42
CA ASP A 8 2.13 0.48 -30.05
C ASP A 8 1.03 0.63 -28.96
N TRP A 9 0.89 -0.35 -28.06
CA TRP A 9 -0.18 -0.44 -27.07
C TRP A 9 -0.52 0.87 -26.33
N PRO A 10 0.44 1.67 -25.83
CA PRO A 10 0.08 2.91 -25.15
C PRO A 10 -0.70 3.88 -26.04
N VAL A 11 -0.44 3.88 -27.36
CA VAL A 11 -1.09 4.75 -28.35
C VAL A 11 -2.52 4.28 -28.64
N THR A 12 -2.71 2.99 -28.88
CA THR A 12 -4.04 2.41 -29.12
C THR A 12 -4.92 2.46 -27.87
N ALA A 13 -4.34 2.27 -26.69
CA ALA A 13 -5.07 2.28 -25.42
C ALA A 13 -5.74 3.62 -25.07
N VAL A 14 -5.18 4.73 -25.54
CA VAL A 14 -5.76 6.07 -25.37
C VAL A 14 -6.61 6.51 -26.58
N GLY A 15 -7.02 5.55 -27.40
CA GLY A 15 -7.97 5.75 -28.51
C GLY A 15 -7.39 6.46 -29.72
N VAL A 16 -6.08 6.40 -29.94
CA VAL A 16 -5.48 6.88 -31.20
C VAL A 16 -5.46 5.72 -32.20
N ASP A 17 -6.02 5.97 -33.38
CA ASP A 17 -6.02 5.03 -34.49
C ASP A 17 -4.59 4.57 -34.84
N ALA A 18 -4.39 3.25 -34.95
CA ALA A 18 -3.10 2.64 -35.26
C ALA A 18 -2.55 3.10 -36.62
N ALA A 19 -3.43 3.43 -37.58
CA ALA A 19 -3.07 3.93 -38.90
C ALA A 19 -2.71 5.43 -38.91
N ALA A 20 -3.15 6.19 -37.90
CA ALA A 20 -2.88 7.62 -37.81
C ALA A 20 -1.50 7.91 -37.19
N PRO A 21 -0.86 9.03 -37.55
CA PRO A 21 0.35 9.48 -36.88
C PRO A 21 0.01 9.94 -35.45
N GLY A 22 0.26 9.06 -34.49
CA GLY A 22 -0.09 9.22 -33.08
C GLY A 22 1.12 9.16 -32.16
N ALA A 23 1.08 9.93 -31.07
CA ALA A 23 2.05 9.86 -29.99
C ALA A 23 1.39 10.01 -28.62
N VAL A 24 1.89 9.24 -27.67
CA VAL A 24 1.59 9.40 -26.25
C VAL A 24 2.76 10.08 -25.58
N VAL A 25 2.48 11.12 -24.82
CA VAL A 25 3.48 11.88 -24.09
C VAL A 25 3.41 11.62 -22.59
N ALA A 26 4.56 11.66 -21.95
CA ALA A 26 4.68 11.68 -20.50
C ALA A 26 5.77 12.69 -20.14
N ARG A 27 5.46 13.64 -19.25
CA ARG A 27 6.41 14.68 -18.80
C ARG A 27 7.02 15.47 -19.98
N GLY A 28 6.20 15.80 -20.98
CA GLY A 28 6.62 16.58 -22.15
C GLY A 28 7.51 15.86 -23.16
N ARG A 29 7.65 14.53 -23.06
CA ARG A 29 8.41 13.68 -23.99
C ARG A 29 7.55 12.57 -24.55
N VAL A 30 7.82 12.16 -25.78
CA VAL A 30 7.15 11.03 -26.44
C VAL A 30 7.49 9.74 -25.69
N ALA A 31 6.50 9.13 -25.05
CA ALA A 31 6.60 7.83 -24.38
C ALA A 31 6.43 6.68 -25.39
N ALA A 32 5.44 6.81 -26.28
CA ALA A 32 5.18 5.85 -27.37
C ALA A 32 4.67 6.59 -28.61
N CYS A 33 4.82 6.00 -29.79
CA CYS A 33 4.38 6.58 -31.05
C CYS A 33 4.02 5.48 -32.06
N SER A 34 2.96 5.72 -32.85
CA SER A 34 2.46 4.78 -33.85
C SER A 34 3.47 4.53 -34.97
N ALA A 35 3.25 3.44 -35.72
CA ALA A 35 4.01 3.14 -36.93
C ALA A 35 4.03 4.31 -37.93
N ALA A 36 2.87 4.94 -38.15
CA ALA A 36 2.76 6.11 -39.03
C ALA A 36 3.59 7.31 -38.53
N ALA A 37 3.57 7.61 -37.23
CA ALA A 37 4.41 8.66 -36.67
C ALA A 37 5.92 8.32 -36.78
N ARG A 38 6.28 7.04 -36.63
CA ARG A 38 7.67 6.57 -36.81
C ARG A 38 8.13 6.70 -38.25
N ALA A 39 7.27 6.47 -39.24
CA ALA A 39 7.61 6.68 -40.66
C ALA A 39 8.01 8.14 -40.94
N GLN A 40 7.43 9.09 -40.21
CA GLN A 40 7.74 10.53 -40.32
C GLN A 40 8.90 10.99 -39.41
N GLY A 41 9.60 10.07 -38.75
CA GLY A 41 10.79 10.40 -37.95
C GLY A 41 10.53 10.72 -36.48
N VAL A 42 9.29 10.56 -36.00
CA VAL A 42 9.00 10.61 -34.56
C VAL A 42 9.62 9.39 -33.87
N ARG A 43 10.26 9.59 -32.71
CA ARG A 43 10.91 8.53 -31.93
C ARG A 43 10.60 8.71 -30.44
N ARG A 44 10.59 7.59 -29.70
CA ARG A 44 10.48 7.60 -28.24
C ARG A 44 11.60 8.42 -27.61
N GLY A 45 11.30 9.13 -26.52
CA GLY A 45 12.21 10.00 -25.79
C GLY A 45 12.38 11.42 -26.37
N GLN A 46 11.92 11.69 -27.60
CA GLN A 46 11.95 13.03 -28.18
C GLN A 46 11.10 14.02 -27.36
N ARG A 47 11.50 15.29 -27.31
CA ARG A 47 10.65 16.35 -26.75
C ARG A 47 9.43 16.51 -27.67
N LEU A 48 8.26 16.77 -27.08
CA LEU A 48 7.01 16.91 -27.86
C LEU A 48 7.15 17.92 -29.02
N ARG A 49 7.77 19.08 -28.76
CA ARG A 49 8.04 20.10 -29.78
C ARG A 49 8.87 19.60 -30.96
N ASP A 50 9.81 18.69 -30.73
CA ASP A 50 10.70 18.17 -31.76
C ASP A 50 9.97 17.10 -32.59
N ALA A 51 9.08 16.33 -31.95
CA ALA A 51 8.21 15.39 -32.63
C ALA A 51 7.19 16.11 -33.53
N GLN A 52 6.52 17.16 -33.03
CA GLN A 52 5.57 17.98 -33.81
C GLN A 52 6.23 18.74 -34.96
N ARG A 53 7.52 19.11 -34.83
CA ARG A 53 8.28 19.69 -35.96
C ARG A 53 8.51 18.69 -37.10
N ARG A 54 8.58 17.39 -36.79
CA ARG A 54 8.79 16.32 -37.78
C ARG A 54 7.47 15.83 -38.39
N CYS A 55 6.42 15.81 -37.58
CA CYS A 55 5.07 15.41 -37.93
C CYS A 55 4.09 16.49 -37.43
N PRO A 56 3.78 17.52 -38.24
CA PRO A 56 2.85 18.58 -37.87
C PRO A 56 1.43 18.09 -37.54
N GLU A 57 0.99 17.01 -38.18
CA GLU A 57 -0.30 16.35 -38.01
C GLU A 57 -0.36 15.35 -36.84
N LEU A 58 0.69 15.30 -36.01
CA LEU A 58 0.81 14.33 -34.91
C LEU A 58 -0.35 14.48 -33.92
N VAL A 59 -1.15 13.42 -33.77
CA VAL A 59 -2.16 13.31 -32.72
C VAL A 59 -1.46 13.01 -31.41
N VAL A 60 -1.63 13.90 -30.42
CA VAL A 60 -0.94 13.80 -29.13
C VAL A 60 -1.95 13.53 -28.02
N ARG A 61 -1.65 12.54 -27.18
CA ARG A 61 -2.39 12.19 -25.96
C ARG A 61 -1.46 12.10 -24.77
N GLU A 62 -1.94 12.43 -23.59
CA GLU A 62 -1.20 12.18 -22.34
C GLU A 62 -1.25 10.69 -21.98
N ARG A 63 -0.18 10.21 -21.34
CA ARG A 63 -0.08 8.81 -20.93
C ARG A 63 -0.98 8.51 -19.74
N GLU A 64 -1.78 7.47 -19.85
CA GLU A 64 -2.69 7.03 -18.80
C GLU A 64 -2.45 5.54 -18.46
N PRO A 65 -1.46 5.22 -17.60
CA PRO A 65 -1.03 3.84 -17.34
C PRO A 65 -2.14 2.92 -16.82
N ASP A 66 -3.06 3.46 -16.02
CA ASP A 66 -4.16 2.66 -15.46
C ASP A 66 -5.18 2.27 -16.54
N ALA A 67 -5.42 3.16 -17.51
CA ALA A 67 -6.26 2.84 -18.67
C ALA A 67 -5.57 1.83 -19.60
N GLU A 68 -4.25 1.97 -19.83
CA GLU A 68 -3.44 0.98 -20.56
C GLU A 68 -3.56 -0.41 -19.95
N GLY A 69 -3.52 -0.51 -18.62
CA GLY A 69 -3.67 -1.76 -17.88
C GLY A 69 -5.08 -2.34 -18.01
N ARG A 70 -6.12 -1.55 -17.69
CA ARG A 70 -7.52 -2.00 -17.77
C ARG A 70 -7.90 -2.52 -19.15
N LEU A 71 -7.45 -1.87 -20.22
CA LEU A 71 -7.73 -2.34 -21.58
C LEU A 71 -6.99 -3.66 -21.86
N PHE A 72 -5.78 -3.83 -21.32
CA PHE A 72 -4.96 -5.01 -21.60
C PHE A 72 -5.50 -6.27 -20.94
N GLU A 73 -6.30 -6.14 -19.88
CA GLU A 73 -7.01 -7.26 -19.26
C GLU A 73 -7.89 -8.03 -20.24
N ALA A 74 -8.46 -7.39 -21.26
CA ALA A 74 -9.23 -8.10 -22.30
C ALA A 74 -8.34 -9.08 -23.10
N VAL A 75 -7.13 -8.65 -23.46
CA VAL A 75 -6.13 -9.52 -24.14
C VAL A 75 -5.69 -10.64 -23.21
N VAL A 76 -5.41 -10.32 -21.94
CA VAL A 76 -4.99 -11.31 -20.94
C VAL A 76 -6.08 -12.36 -20.71
N ALA A 77 -7.35 -11.93 -20.60
CA ALA A 77 -8.49 -12.82 -20.45
C ALA A 77 -8.63 -13.77 -21.64
N ALA A 78 -8.53 -13.26 -22.88
CA ALA A 78 -8.58 -14.07 -24.09
C ALA A 78 -7.46 -15.13 -24.12
N VAL A 79 -6.22 -14.75 -23.78
CA VAL A 79 -5.10 -15.70 -23.69
C VAL A 79 -5.29 -16.71 -22.54
N ALA A 80 -5.92 -16.29 -21.45
CA ALA A 80 -6.17 -17.13 -20.28
C ALA A 80 -7.21 -18.25 -20.56
N GLU A 81 -8.04 -18.13 -21.59
CA GLU A 81 -8.93 -19.20 -22.05
C GLU A 81 -8.14 -20.41 -22.57
N LEU A 82 -6.96 -20.17 -23.14
CA LEU A 82 -6.10 -21.21 -23.71
C LEU A 82 -5.14 -21.81 -22.67
N THR A 83 -4.80 -21.06 -21.62
CA THR A 83 -3.87 -21.51 -20.58
C THR A 83 -4.07 -20.82 -19.25
N PRO A 84 -4.03 -21.56 -18.13
CA PRO A 84 -4.23 -20.99 -16.79
C PRO A 84 -3.01 -20.19 -16.28
N ARG A 85 -1.90 -20.12 -17.04
CA ARG A 85 -0.62 -19.53 -16.60
C ARG A 85 -0.21 -18.39 -17.53
N VAL A 86 -0.77 -17.21 -17.31
CA VAL A 86 -0.39 -15.99 -18.01
C VAL A 86 0.41 -15.07 -17.07
N GLU A 87 1.58 -14.62 -17.52
CA GLU A 87 2.35 -13.56 -16.86
C GLU A 87 2.21 -12.28 -17.68
N VAL A 88 1.67 -11.23 -17.09
CA VAL A 88 1.67 -9.88 -17.68
C VAL A 88 3.05 -9.28 -17.46
N VAL A 89 3.82 -9.09 -18.54
CA VAL A 89 5.16 -8.48 -18.46
C VAL A 89 5.03 -6.96 -18.36
N ARG A 90 4.10 -6.39 -19.12
CA ARG A 90 3.67 -4.98 -19.10
C ARG A 90 2.39 -4.84 -19.93
N PRO A 91 1.61 -3.74 -19.79
CA PRO A 91 0.52 -3.46 -20.71
C PRO A 91 0.99 -3.54 -22.18
N GLY A 92 0.29 -4.35 -22.98
CA GLY A 92 0.65 -4.67 -24.37
C GLY A 92 1.60 -5.86 -24.55
N MET A 93 1.98 -6.58 -23.48
CA MET A 93 2.83 -7.76 -23.58
C MET A 93 2.60 -8.77 -22.43
N CYS A 94 2.25 -10.01 -22.78
CA CYS A 94 2.12 -11.11 -21.83
C CYS A 94 2.88 -12.35 -22.32
N ALA A 95 3.17 -13.27 -21.40
CA ALA A 95 3.93 -14.48 -21.68
C ALA A 95 3.27 -15.71 -21.03
N ILE A 96 3.36 -16.85 -21.72
CA ILE A 96 2.81 -18.13 -21.28
C ILE A 96 3.82 -19.27 -21.42
N PRO A 97 3.74 -20.33 -20.59
CA PRO A 97 4.58 -21.50 -20.74
C PRO A 97 4.15 -22.31 -21.97
N ALA A 98 4.91 -22.27 -23.06
CA ALA A 98 4.57 -22.94 -24.31
C ALA A 98 4.47 -24.48 -24.22
N ARG A 99 5.36 -25.14 -23.46
CA ARG A 99 5.50 -26.61 -23.45
C ARG A 99 4.23 -27.39 -23.12
N GLY A 100 3.40 -26.89 -22.19
CA GLY A 100 2.17 -27.56 -21.76
C GLY A 100 1.10 -27.48 -22.86
N PRO A 101 0.61 -26.27 -23.19
CA PRO A 101 -0.38 -26.06 -24.24
C PRO A 101 0.07 -26.58 -25.61
N ALA A 102 1.36 -26.44 -25.99
CA ALA A 102 1.85 -26.93 -27.28
C ALA A 102 1.64 -28.44 -27.47
N ARG A 103 1.74 -29.24 -26.40
CA ARG A 103 1.45 -30.69 -26.47
C ARG A 103 -0.03 -30.97 -26.71
N PHE A 104 -0.91 -30.11 -26.20
CA PHE A 104 -2.36 -30.25 -26.35
C PHE A 104 -2.85 -29.76 -27.70
N TYR A 105 -2.32 -28.63 -28.18
CA TYR A 105 -2.73 -27.97 -29.42
C TYR A 105 -1.91 -28.37 -30.65
N GLY A 106 -1.12 -29.44 -30.58
CA GLY A 106 -0.46 -30.03 -31.76
C GLY A 106 0.87 -29.40 -32.18
N GLY A 107 1.52 -28.63 -31.32
CA GLY A 107 2.86 -28.08 -31.52
C GLY A 107 2.98 -26.62 -31.10
N GLU A 108 4.21 -26.11 -31.05
CA GLU A 108 4.48 -24.70 -30.71
C GLU A 108 3.99 -23.74 -31.79
N GLU A 109 4.08 -24.12 -33.07
CA GLU A 109 3.58 -23.30 -34.18
C GLU A 109 2.05 -23.25 -34.20
N ALA A 110 1.38 -24.39 -33.99
CA ALA A 110 -0.07 -24.43 -33.90
C ALA A 110 -0.59 -23.61 -32.70
N LEU A 111 0.09 -23.69 -31.55
CA LEU A 111 -0.20 -22.85 -30.39
C LEU A 111 0.02 -21.36 -30.70
N ARG A 112 1.11 -21.00 -31.38
CA ARG A 112 1.43 -19.61 -31.77
C ARG A 112 0.31 -18.99 -32.59
N VAL A 113 -0.13 -19.70 -33.63
CA VAL A 113 -1.24 -19.27 -34.51
C VAL A 113 -2.53 -19.16 -33.72
N LEU A 114 -2.88 -20.19 -32.93
CA LEU A 114 -4.10 -20.18 -32.13
C LEU A 114 -4.16 -18.98 -31.17
N VAL A 115 -3.07 -18.71 -30.45
CA VAL A 115 -3.00 -17.56 -29.53
C VAL A 115 -3.14 -16.24 -30.29
N GLN A 116 -2.55 -16.14 -31.48
CA GLN A 116 -2.67 -14.94 -32.32
C GLN A 116 -4.12 -14.73 -32.75
N ASP A 117 -4.76 -15.78 -33.27
CA ASP A 117 -6.15 -15.75 -33.73
C ASP A 117 -7.10 -15.36 -32.59
N THR A 118 -6.96 -15.96 -31.41
CA THR A 118 -7.79 -15.64 -30.22
C THR A 118 -7.68 -14.17 -29.80
N VAL A 119 -6.49 -13.58 -29.88
CA VAL A 119 -6.29 -12.16 -29.52
C VAL A 119 -6.85 -11.22 -30.61
N VAL A 120 -6.74 -11.61 -31.89
CA VAL A 120 -7.35 -10.89 -33.01
C VAL A 120 -8.88 -10.95 -32.93
N GLU A 121 -9.46 -12.10 -32.58
CA GLU A 121 -10.90 -12.26 -32.34
C GLU A 121 -11.40 -11.41 -31.16
N ALA A 122 -10.56 -11.18 -30.16
CA ALA A 122 -10.81 -10.23 -29.07
C ALA A 122 -10.71 -8.75 -29.50
N GLY A 123 -10.43 -8.47 -30.78
CA GLY A 123 -10.39 -7.13 -31.36
C GLY A 123 -9.04 -6.43 -31.26
N HIS A 124 -7.95 -7.18 -31.04
CA HIS A 124 -6.61 -6.61 -30.86
C HIS A 124 -5.59 -7.22 -31.81
N ASP A 125 -4.89 -6.38 -32.57
CA ASP A 125 -3.73 -6.83 -33.34
C ASP A 125 -2.60 -7.26 -32.40
N CYS A 126 -1.96 -8.37 -32.73
CA CYS A 126 -0.78 -8.84 -32.00
C CYS A 126 0.17 -9.63 -32.91
N GLY A 127 1.42 -9.73 -32.46
CA GLY A 127 2.34 -10.77 -32.89
C GLY A 127 2.57 -11.76 -31.75
N SER A 128 2.84 -13.01 -32.08
CA SER A 128 3.10 -14.07 -31.10
C SER A 128 4.37 -14.85 -31.47
N GLY A 129 5.24 -15.09 -30.50
CA GLY A 129 6.55 -15.71 -30.75
C GLY A 129 6.95 -16.69 -29.67
N VAL A 130 7.66 -17.75 -30.07
CA VAL A 130 8.10 -18.81 -29.16
C VAL A 130 9.62 -18.89 -29.15
N ALA A 131 10.23 -18.93 -27.96
CA ALA A 131 11.65 -19.20 -27.77
C ALA A 131 11.95 -19.69 -26.34
N ASP A 132 13.19 -20.10 -26.07
CA ASP A 132 13.60 -20.63 -24.75
C ASP A 132 13.54 -19.59 -23.61
N GLY A 133 13.74 -18.31 -23.93
CA GLY A 133 13.75 -17.21 -22.97
C GLY A 133 12.86 -16.05 -23.37
N LEU A 134 12.45 -15.23 -22.39
CA LEU A 134 11.51 -14.12 -22.57
C LEU A 134 11.99 -13.12 -23.64
N PHE A 135 13.28 -12.75 -23.59
CA PHE A 135 13.85 -11.78 -24.52
C PHE A 135 13.86 -12.28 -25.97
N ALA A 136 14.27 -13.53 -26.19
CA ALA A 136 14.22 -14.14 -27.52
C ALA A 136 12.78 -14.29 -28.00
N ALA A 137 11.84 -14.65 -27.12
CA ALA A 137 10.44 -14.79 -27.46
C ALA A 137 9.77 -13.43 -27.78
N GLU A 138 10.14 -12.36 -27.07
CA GLU A 138 9.71 -10.98 -27.40
C GLU A 138 10.15 -10.57 -28.80
N LEU A 139 11.41 -10.85 -29.16
CA LEU A 139 11.91 -10.55 -30.51
C LEU A 139 11.29 -11.47 -31.56
N ALA A 140 11.04 -12.73 -31.23
CA ALA A 140 10.34 -13.67 -32.09
C ALA A 140 8.90 -13.22 -32.36
N ALA A 141 8.21 -12.63 -31.37
CA ALA A 141 6.85 -12.11 -31.53
C ALA A 141 6.78 -10.88 -32.44
N ARG A 142 7.91 -10.20 -32.66
CA ARG A 142 8.05 -9.03 -33.55
C ARG A 142 8.59 -9.38 -34.94
N ALA A 143 9.06 -10.60 -35.13
CA ALA A 143 9.71 -11.03 -36.35
C ALA A 143 8.70 -11.56 -37.36
N GLY A 144 8.97 -11.39 -38.66
CA GLY A 144 8.08 -11.86 -39.72
C GLY A 144 6.69 -11.21 -39.69
N GLU A 145 5.75 -11.83 -40.40
CA GLU A 145 4.35 -11.42 -40.42
C GLU A 145 3.59 -12.19 -39.32
N GLY A 146 3.50 -11.60 -38.12
CA GLY A 146 2.75 -12.17 -36.99
C GLY A 146 3.57 -12.97 -35.97
N GLY A 147 4.89 -13.11 -36.18
CA GLY A 147 5.81 -13.76 -35.25
C GLY A 147 6.31 -15.13 -35.71
N VAL A 148 7.30 -15.69 -34.99
CA VAL A 148 7.96 -16.96 -35.36
C VAL A 148 8.19 -17.88 -34.15
N VAL A 149 8.38 -19.18 -34.42
CA VAL A 149 8.90 -20.15 -33.44
C VAL A 149 10.40 -20.34 -33.62
N VAL A 150 11.16 -20.06 -32.57
CA VAL A 150 12.59 -20.35 -32.47
C VAL A 150 12.76 -21.72 -31.82
N PRO A 151 13.38 -22.71 -32.50
CA PRO A 151 13.59 -24.04 -31.94
C PRO A 151 14.40 -24.02 -30.63
N GLU A 152 14.19 -25.04 -29.80
CA GLU A 152 14.96 -25.24 -28.55
C GLU A 152 16.47 -25.25 -28.84
N GLY A 153 17.23 -24.45 -28.09
CA GLY A 153 18.67 -24.21 -28.29
C GLY A 153 19.01 -23.23 -29.42
N GLY A 154 18.03 -22.76 -30.20
CA GLY A 154 18.20 -21.87 -31.35
C GLY A 154 18.28 -20.38 -31.00
N ALA A 155 18.05 -20.00 -29.74
CA ALA A 155 17.97 -18.59 -29.31
C ALA A 155 19.23 -17.78 -29.67
N ALA A 156 20.43 -18.32 -29.42
CA ALA A 156 21.68 -17.62 -29.72
C ALA A 156 21.83 -17.29 -31.21
N ALA A 157 21.51 -18.24 -32.10
CA ALA A 157 21.58 -18.06 -33.54
C ALA A 157 20.52 -17.07 -34.04
N PHE A 158 19.30 -17.14 -33.48
CA PHE A 158 18.23 -16.21 -33.80
C PHE A 158 18.54 -14.77 -33.38
N LEU A 159 19.18 -14.59 -32.22
CA LEU A 159 19.52 -13.27 -31.67
C LEU A 159 20.74 -12.65 -32.35
N ALA A 160 21.68 -13.46 -32.85
CA ALA A 160 22.95 -13.02 -33.42
C ALA A 160 22.86 -11.82 -34.39
N PRO A 161 21.94 -11.76 -35.38
CA PRO A 161 21.90 -10.66 -36.35
C PRO A 161 21.32 -9.36 -35.81
N TYR A 162 20.67 -9.34 -34.64
CA TYR A 162 20.03 -8.14 -34.12
C TYR A 162 21.06 -7.09 -33.66
N PRO A 163 20.78 -5.79 -33.81
CA PRO A 163 21.66 -4.74 -33.31
C PRO A 163 21.55 -4.59 -31.78
N PRO A 164 22.61 -4.18 -31.05
CA PRO A 164 22.57 -3.98 -29.59
C PRO A 164 21.45 -3.06 -29.08
N ALA A 165 20.87 -2.21 -29.94
CA ALA A 165 19.75 -1.35 -29.62
C ALA A 165 18.49 -2.11 -29.15
N VAL A 166 18.33 -3.39 -29.50
CA VAL A 166 17.18 -4.18 -29.05
C VAL A 166 17.22 -4.55 -27.56
N LEU A 167 18.37 -4.38 -26.89
CA LEU A 167 18.53 -4.65 -25.45
C LEU A 167 17.86 -3.62 -24.53
N ASP A 168 17.22 -2.60 -25.11
CA ASP A 168 16.60 -1.45 -24.42
C ASP A 168 17.54 -0.74 -23.44
N ARG A 169 18.83 -0.68 -23.81
CA ARG A 169 19.92 -0.03 -23.06
C ARG A 169 20.66 0.95 -23.96
N PRO A 170 20.13 2.18 -24.15
CA PRO A 170 20.61 3.08 -25.18
C PRO A 170 22.08 3.48 -24.98
N GLU A 171 22.53 3.68 -23.74
CA GLU A 171 23.92 4.02 -23.41
C GLU A 171 24.87 2.87 -23.71
N LEU A 172 24.51 1.65 -23.32
CA LEU A 172 25.30 0.45 -23.60
C LEU A 172 25.35 0.19 -25.12
N ALA A 173 24.22 0.28 -25.81
CA ALA A 173 24.15 0.10 -27.24
C ALA A 173 24.98 1.14 -28.01
N ASP A 174 25.02 2.40 -27.55
CA ASP A 174 25.88 3.43 -28.12
C ASP A 174 27.36 3.15 -27.89
N LEU A 175 27.72 2.74 -26.67
CA LEU A 175 29.09 2.36 -26.34
C LEU A 175 29.57 1.15 -27.15
N LEU A 176 28.76 0.09 -27.25
CA LEU A 176 29.08 -1.10 -28.06
C LEU A 176 29.28 -0.72 -29.53
N ARG A 177 28.41 0.12 -30.10
CA ARG A 177 28.58 0.63 -31.47
C ARG A 177 29.88 1.40 -31.65
N ARG A 178 30.27 2.26 -30.70
CA ARG A 178 31.56 3.00 -30.73
C ARG A 178 32.77 2.08 -30.63
N LEU A 179 32.63 0.93 -29.98
CA LEU A 179 33.65 -0.12 -29.86
C LEU A 179 33.69 -1.06 -31.07
N GLY A 180 32.89 -0.82 -32.11
CA GLY A 180 32.84 -1.63 -33.33
C GLY A 180 31.96 -2.88 -33.23
N ILE A 181 31.26 -3.08 -32.11
CA ILE A 181 30.34 -4.20 -31.89
C ILE A 181 28.98 -3.80 -32.44
N ARG A 182 28.58 -4.40 -33.57
CA ARG A 182 27.40 -3.97 -34.33
C ARG A 182 26.21 -4.90 -34.16
N THR A 183 26.45 -6.14 -33.74
CA THR A 183 25.42 -7.17 -33.58
C THR A 183 25.46 -7.80 -32.19
N LEU A 184 24.37 -8.43 -31.78
CA LEU A 184 24.33 -9.23 -30.56
C LEU A 184 25.26 -10.44 -30.67
N GLY A 185 25.46 -11.00 -31.87
CA GLY A 185 26.43 -12.06 -32.10
C GLY A 185 27.86 -11.63 -31.79
N ASP A 186 28.26 -10.44 -32.25
CA ASP A 186 29.58 -9.85 -31.93
C ASP A 186 29.75 -9.65 -30.42
N PHE A 187 28.69 -9.18 -29.75
CA PHE A 187 28.71 -8.96 -28.32
C PHE A 187 28.77 -10.27 -27.53
N ALA A 188 27.99 -11.28 -27.94
CA ALA A 188 27.88 -12.61 -27.33
C ALA A 188 29.17 -13.43 -27.44
N ALA A 189 30.01 -13.13 -28.45
CA ALA A 189 31.30 -13.76 -28.67
C ALA A 189 32.38 -13.28 -27.69
N LEU A 190 32.15 -12.18 -26.96
CA LEU A 190 33.12 -11.67 -26.00
C LEU A 190 33.27 -12.61 -24.77
N PRO A 191 34.47 -12.70 -24.18
CA PRO A 191 34.63 -13.40 -22.91
C PRO A 191 33.80 -12.75 -21.79
N SER A 192 32.96 -13.53 -21.13
CA SER A 192 32.04 -13.04 -20.08
C SER A 192 32.73 -12.28 -18.96
N GLY A 193 33.93 -12.71 -18.55
CA GLY A 193 34.74 -12.03 -17.54
C GLY A 193 35.17 -10.62 -17.95
N HIS A 194 35.53 -10.41 -19.22
CA HIS A 194 35.88 -9.09 -19.73
C HIS A 194 34.67 -8.16 -19.78
N VAL A 195 33.51 -8.70 -20.17
CA VAL A 195 32.26 -7.92 -20.21
C VAL A 195 31.84 -7.51 -18.80
N ALA A 196 31.86 -8.44 -17.84
CA ALA A 196 31.55 -8.14 -16.44
C ALA A 196 32.52 -7.11 -15.84
N GLY A 197 33.82 -7.24 -16.10
CA GLY A 197 34.83 -6.29 -15.62
C GLY A 197 34.69 -4.88 -16.22
N ARG A 198 34.27 -4.77 -17.49
CA ARG A 198 34.22 -3.49 -18.21
C ARG A 198 32.88 -2.75 -18.11
N PHE A 199 31.78 -3.49 -18.00
CA PHE A 199 30.41 -2.97 -18.06
C PHE A 199 29.58 -3.28 -16.80
N GLY A 200 30.18 -3.97 -15.82
CA GLY A 200 29.53 -4.28 -14.55
C GLY A 200 28.37 -5.26 -14.68
N PRO A 201 27.46 -5.28 -13.68
CA PRO A 201 26.40 -6.27 -13.60
C PRO A 201 25.35 -6.13 -14.72
N ASP A 202 25.03 -4.91 -15.15
CA ASP A 202 24.05 -4.69 -16.23
C ASP A 202 24.60 -5.15 -17.59
N GLY A 203 25.87 -4.87 -17.88
CA GLY A 203 26.50 -5.39 -19.09
C GLY A 203 26.64 -6.92 -19.10
N ALA A 204 26.90 -7.53 -17.94
CA ALA A 204 26.89 -8.99 -17.80
C ALA A 204 25.50 -9.59 -18.05
N LEU A 205 24.43 -8.93 -17.58
CA LEU A 205 23.05 -9.32 -17.87
C LEU A 205 22.75 -9.19 -19.37
N ALA A 206 23.06 -8.05 -19.98
CA ALA A 206 22.88 -7.82 -21.41
C ALA A 206 23.64 -8.83 -22.28
N HIS A 207 24.80 -9.29 -21.82
CA HIS A 207 25.60 -10.31 -22.48
C HIS A 207 24.96 -11.70 -22.42
N ARG A 208 24.39 -12.08 -21.27
CA ARG A 208 23.61 -13.33 -21.17
C ARG A 208 22.37 -13.28 -22.06
N LEU A 209 21.67 -12.14 -22.12
CA LEU A 209 20.55 -11.92 -23.04
C LEU A 209 20.99 -12.14 -24.50
N ALA A 210 22.11 -11.53 -24.92
CA ALA A 210 22.65 -11.68 -26.27
C ALA A 210 23.03 -13.13 -26.63
N ARG A 211 23.45 -13.92 -25.62
CA ARG A 211 23.78 -15.34 -25.76
C ARG A 211 22.55 -16.27 -25.72
N GLY A 212 21.35 -15.72 -25.48
CA GLY A 212 20.15 -16.53 -25.26
C GLY A 212 20.16 -17.33 -23.95
N GLU A 213 21.05 -16.98 -23.02
CA GLU A 213 21.30 -17.71 -21.76
C GLU A 213 20.46 -17.16 -20.59
N GLU A 214 19.25 -16.68 -20.85
CA GLU A 214 18.33 -16.19 -19.81
C GLU A 214 17.00 -16.93 -19.78
N PRO A 215 16.97 -18.12 -19.16
CA PRO A 215 15.72 -18.77 -18.80
C PRO A 215 15.20 -18.14 -17.49
N ARG A 216 14.59 -16.95 -17.57
CA ARG A 216 13.76 -16.46 -16.46
C ARG A 216 12.55 -17.41 -16.35
N PRO A 217 12.32 -18.07 -15.19
CA PRO A 217 11.09 -18.83 -15.01
C PRO A 217 9.90 -17.87 -15.03
N LEU A 218 8.82 -18.25 -15.72
CA LEU A 218 7.59 -17.48 -15.65
C LEU A 218 7.06 -17.48 -14.22
N ALA A 219 6.68 -16.30 -13.74
CA ALA A 219 5.97 -16.10 -12.51
C ALA A 219 4.54 -15.64 -12.85
N PRO A 220 3.67 -16.55 -13.37
CA PRO A 220 2.29 -16.20 -13.66
C PRO A 220 1.63 -15.81 -12.34
N VAL A 221 1.37 -14.52 -12.18
CA VAL A 221 0.56 -14.00 -11.08
C VAL A 221 -0.89 -14.22 -11.51
N ARG A 222 -1.67 -14.95 -10.71
CA ARG A 222 -3.12 -14.91 -10.89
C ARG A 222 -3.52 -13.44 -10.72
N GLY A 223 -4.10 -12.84 -11.75
CA GLY A 223 -4.63 -11.47 -11.64
C GLY A 223 -5.44 -11.40 -10.36
N ALA A 224 -5.07 -10.50 -9.45
CA ALA A 224 -5.92 -10.23 -8.31
C ALA A 224 -7.22 -9.68 -8.92
N PRO A 225 -8.38 -10.25 -8.59
CA PRO A 225 -9.64 -9.68 -9.07
C PRO A 225 -9.66 -8.20 -8.69
N ASP A 226 -10.00 -7.32 -9.64
CA ASP A 226 -10.31 -5.94 -9.30
C ASP A 226 -11.60 -5.96 -8.50
N LEU A 227 -11.44 -5.89 -7.19
CA LEU A 227 -12.52 -5.91 -6.22
C LEU A 227 -12.97 -4.49 -5.88
N ALA A 228 -12.41 -3.45 -6.52
CA ALA A 228 -12.88 -2.10 -6.31
C ALA A 228 -14.31 -1.94 -6.85
N VAL A 229 -15.16 -1.29 -6.06
CA VAL A 229 -16.56 -1.06 -6.40
C VAL A 229 -16.85 0.42 -6.40
N ARG A 230 -17.54 0.90 -7.45
CA ARG A 230 -17.81 2.32 -7.65
C ARG A 230 -19.29 2.57 -7.94
N GLY A 231 -19.82 3.63 -7.35
CA GLY A 231 -21.16 4.14 -7.62
C GLY A 231 -21.09 5.59 -8.10
N GLY A 232 -21.70 5.87 -9.26
CA GLY A 232 -21.86 7.22 -9.78
C GLY A 232 -23.16 7.88 -9.31
N PHE A 233 -23.22 9.20 -9.41
CA PHE A 233 -24.41 10.00 -9.13
C PHE A 233 -24.68 10.95 -10.31
N ASP A 234 -25.85 10.78 -10.95
CA ASP A 234 -26.35 11.67 -12.00
C ASP A 234 -27.84 11.99 -11.70
N PRO A 235 -28.18 13.24 -11.30
CA PRO A 235 -27.27 14.37 -11.08
C PRO A 235 -26.35 14.17 -9.86
N PRO A 236 -25.25 14.96 -9.73
CA PRO A 236 -24.33 14.88 -8.59
C PRO A 236 -25.05 14.95 -7.23
N ALA A 237 -24.60 14.15 -6.27
CA ALA A 237 -25.22 14.08 -4.96
C ALA A 237 -24.80 15.27 -4.06
N GLU A 238 -25.77 16.11 -3.71
CA GLU A 238 -25.58 17.26 -2.82
C GLU A 238 -25.77 16.90 -1.32
N ARG A 239 -26.37 15.74 -1.04
CA ARG A 239 -26.71 15.29 0.32
C ARG A 239 -25.89 14.07 0.74
N ALA A 240 -25.33 14.13 1.95
CA ALA A 240 -24.50 13.07 2.54
C ALA A 240 -25.21 11.72 2.57
N GLU A 241 -26.51 11.72 2.85
CA GLU A 241 -27.33 10.52 3.01
C GLU A 241 -27.35 9.68 1.73
N ARG A 242 -27.37 10.31 0.54
CA ARG A 242 -27.32 9.60 -0.74
C ARG A 242 -25.98 8.88 -0.92
N VAL A 243 -24.88 9.54 -0.59
CA VAL A 243 -23.53 8.99 -0.70
C VAL A 243 -23.34 7.84 0.30
N VAL A 244 -23.82 8.02 1.54
CA VAL A 244 -23.76 7.00 2.59
C VAL A 244 -24.59 5.77 2.24
N PHE A 245 -25.77 5.96 1.64
CA PHE A 245 -26.59 4.84 1.17
C PHE A 245 -25.90 4.06 0.05
N ALA A 246 -25.33 4.76 -0.93
CA ALA A 246 -24.55 4.14 -2.00
C ALA A 246 -23.33 3.39 -1.45
N ALA A 247 -22.59 4.00 -0.51
CA ALA A 247 -21.45 3.36 0.16
C ALA A 247 -21.84 2.09 0.92
N LYS A 248 -23.02 2.06 1.56
CA LYS A 248 -23.53 0.83 2.21
C LYS A 248 -23.77 -0.30 1.20
N ARG A 249 -24.40 0.02 0.06
CA ARG A 249 -24.63 -0.94 -1.02
C ARG A 249 -23.31 -1.45 -1.59
N LEU A 250 -22.41 -0.54 -1.96
CA LEU A 250 -21.08 -0.87 -2.49
C LEU A 250 -20.28 -1.71 -1.49
N ALA A 251 -20.35 -1.40 -0.20
CA ALA A 251 -19.68 -2.22 0.81
C ALA A 251 -20.24 -3.66 0.86
N GLY A 252 -21.54 -3.86 0.59
CA GLY A 252 -22.12 -5.20 0.40
C GLY A 252 -21.51 -5.92 -0.79
N GLU A 253 -21.47 -5.27 -1.96
CA GLU A 253 -20.90 -5.81 -3.20
C GLU A 253 -19.41 -6.15 -3.04
N LEU A 254 -18.63 -5.29 -2.38
CA LEU A 254 -17.24 -5.54 -2.05
C LEU A 254 -17.07 -6.78 -1.18
N HIS A 255 -17.92 -6.95 -0.14
CA HIS A 255 -17.86 -8.12 0.73
C HIS A 255 -18.24 -9.41 0.00
N GLU A 256 -19.21 -9.37 -0.89
CA GLU A 256 -19.58 -10.53 -1.72
C GLU A 256 -18.42 -10.92 -2.66
N GLY A 257 -17.77 -9.94 -3.29
CA GLY A 257 -16.59 -10.17 -4.12
C GLY A 257 -15.39 -10.73 -3.35
N LEU A 258 -15.10 -10.18 -2.17
CA LEU A 258 -14.07 -10.69 -1.27
C LEU A 258 -14.37 -12.13 -0.81
N ALA A 259 -15.61 -12.41 -0.41
CA ALA A 259 -16.04 -13.73 0.05
C ALA A 259 -15.95 -14.78 -1.07
N ALA A 260 -16.35 -14.43 -2.30
CA ALA A 260 -16.22 -15.33 -3.46
C ALA A 260 -14.76 -15.72 -3.75
N GLY A 261 -13.81 -14.85 -3.41
CA GLY A 261 -12.37 -15.11 -3.52
C GLY A 261 -11.74 -15.82 -2.33
N GLY A 262 -12.47 -16.02 -1.22
CA GLY A 262 -11.88 -16.47 0.06
C GLY A 262 -10.91 -15.44 0.64
N LEU A 263 -11.24 -14.15 0.51
CA LEU A 263 -10.37 -13.02 0.83
C LEU A 263 -11.01 -12.13 1.91
N ALA A 264 -10.18 -11.47 2.72
CA ALA A 264 -10.58 -10.45 3.67
C ALA A 264 -9.80 -9.14 3.43
N CYS A 265 -10.47 -8.00 3.62
CA CYS A 265 -9.87 -6.68 3.49
C CYS A 265 -9.44 -6.13 4.86
N VAL A 266 -8.15 -5.86 5.03
CA VAL A 266 -7.58 -5.26 6.26
C VAL A 266 -7.33 -3.77 6.13
N ARG A 267 -7.23 -3.26 4.90
CA ARG A 267 -7.09 -1.83 4.60
C ARG A 267 -8.00 -1.47 3.42
N LEU A 268 -8.96 -0.59 3.67
CA LEU A 268 -9.93 -0.11 2.70
C LEU A 268 -9.62 1.35 2.36
N GLU A 269 -9.44 1.65 1.08
CA GLU A 269 -9.46 3.02 0.57
C GLU A 269 -10.89 3.41 0.18
N VAL A 270 -11.29 4.60 0.57
CA VAL A 270 -12.49 5.27 0.06
C VAL A 270 -12.06 6.51 -0.69
N ALA A 271 -12.49 6.60 -1.94
CA ALA A 271 -12.32 7.75 -2.79
C ALA A 271 -13.68 8.36 -3.14
N VAL A 272 -13.78 9.69 -3.04
CA VAL A 272 -14.97 10.45 -3.40
C VAL A 272 -14.57 11.51 -4.41
N GLY A 273 -15.22 11.53 -5.56
CA GLY A 273 -15.04 12.55 -6.58
C GLY A 273 -16.19 13.56 -6.60
N PHE A 274 -15.84 14.80 -6.89
CA PHE A 274 -16.74 15.95 -6.83
C PHE A 274 -16.89 16.58 -8.23
N ALA A 275 -17.93 17.39 -8.47
CA ALA A 275 -18.23 17.87 -9.83
C ALA A 275 -17.28 18.99 -10.30
N ASP A 276 -16.59 19.65 -9.38
CA ASP A 276 -15.48 20.57 -9.68
C ASP A 276 -14.15 19.85 -9.99
N GLY A 277 -14.16 18.51 -10.01
CA GLY A 277 -13.04 17.67 -10.41
C GLY A 277 -12.08 17.30 -9.28
N HIS A 278 -12.29 17.77 -8.04
CA HIS A 278 -11.45 17.32 -6.94
C HIS A 278 -11.80 15.88 -6.51
N VAL A 279 -10.80 15.17 -5.98
CA VAL A 279 -10.97 13.80 -5.47
C VAL A 279 -10.35 13.73 -4.08
N LEU A 280 -11.16 13.34 -3.09
CA LEU A 280 -10.69 13.10 -1.73
C LEU A 280 -10.57 11.60 -1.49
N ARG A 281 -9.44 11.21 -0.89
CA ARG A 281 -9.14 9.81 -0.55
C ARG A 281 -8.88 9.66 0.93
N ARG A 282 -9.35 8.55 1.48
CA ARG A 282 -9.01 8.15 2.85
C ARG A 282 -8.81 6.65 2.92
N VAL A 283 -7.73 6.26 3.59
CA VAL A 283 -7.42 4.85 3.85
C VAL A 283 -7.72 4.53 5.31
N TRP A 284 -8.48 3.46 5.54
CA TRP A 284 -8.81 2.96 6.87
C TRP A 284 -8.28 1.55 7.06
N ARG A 285 -7.69 1.27 8.22
CA ARG A 285 -7.32 -0.07 8.66
C ARG A 285 -8.34 -0.61 9.66
N HIS A 286 -8.74 -1.87 9.53
CA HIS A 286 -9.77 -2.50 10.38
C HIS A 286 -9.74 -4.03 10.28
N GLU A 287 -10.31 -4.73 11.28
CA GLU A 287 -10.52 -6.19 11.25
C GLU A 287 -11.99 -6.55 10.93
N GLY A 288 -12.29 -6.80 9.65
CA GLY A 288 -13.63 -7.24 9.21
C GLY A 288 -14.70 -6.14 9.29
N LEU A 289 -14.60 -5.13 8.40
CA LEU A 289 -15.55 -4.02 8.34
C LEU A 289 -16.94 -4.53 7.98
N SER A 290 -17.96 -4.24 8.79
CA SER A 290 -19.33 -4.46 8.34
C SER A 290 -19.71 -3.40 7.28
N ALA A 291 -20.64 -3.71 6.39
CA ALA A 291 -21.16 -2.72 5.43
C ALA A 291 -21.72 -1.46 6.13
N LEU A 292 -22.26 -1.62 7.35
CA LEU A 292 -22.69 -0.52 8.20
C LEU A 292 -21.51 0.32 8.69
N ALA A 293 -20.44 -0.32 9.16
CA ALA A 293 -19.23 0.37 9.62
C ALA A 293 -18.57 1.18 8.49
N VAL A 294 -18.56 0.65 7.25
CA VAL A 294 -18.09 1.41 6.07
C VAL A 294 -18.95 2.65 5.84
N ALA A 295 -20.28 2.50 5.79
CA ALA A 295 -21.20 3.60 5.56
C ALA A 295 -21.11 4.71 6.63
N GLU A 296 -20.98 4.35 7.91
CA GLU A 296 -20.82 5.32 8.99
C GLU A 296 -19.47 6.06 8.91
N ARG A 297 -18.38 5.37 8.55
CA ARG A 297 -17.07 5.99 8.32
C ARG A 297 -17.09 6.94 7.13
N VAL A 298 -17.78 6.58 6.05
CA VAL A 298 -18.02 7.48 4.90
C VAL A 298 -18.79 8.71 5.35
N ARG A 299 -19.87 8.55 6.13
CA ARG A 299 -20.63 9.69 6.69
C ARG A 299 -19.73 10.63 7.47
N TRP A 300 -18.96 10.09 8.42
CA TRP A 300 -18.06 10.88 9.25
C TRP A 300 -16.99 11.59 8.41
N GLN A 301 -16.42 10.89 7.43
CA GLN A 301 -15.35 11.44 6.60
C GLN A 301 -15.87 12.58 5.71
N LEU A 302 -17.05 12.41 5.16
CA LEU A 302 -17.78 13.46 4.46
C LEU A 302 -18.00 14.67 5.39
N SER A 303 -18.54 14.48 6.60
CA SER A 303 -18.72 15.57 7.57
C SER A 303 -17.40 16.24 7.99
N ALA A 304 -16.31 15.49 8.12
CA ALA A 304 -14.99 16.05 8.43
C ALA A 304 -14.43 16.90 7.28
N TRP A 305 -14.75 16.54 6.04
CA TRP A 305 -14.37 17.29 4.85
C TRP A 305 -15.22 18.56 4.61
N GLN A 306 -16.35 18.72 5.32
CA GLN A 306 -17.15 19.96 5.28
C GLN A 306 -16.46 21.13 5.99
N GLY A 307 -15.55 20.88 6.93
CA GLY A 307 -14.95 21.94 7.75
C GLY A 307 -15.96 22.63 8.69
N ALA A 308 -15.46 23.31 9.73
CA ALA A 308 -16.29 23.93 10.76
C ALA A 308 -16.86 25.32 10.38
N GLU A 309 -16.54 25.87 9.20
CA GLU A 309 -16.86 27.27 8.84
C GLU A 309 -17.27 27.49 7.36
N ALA A 310 -17.64 26.47 6.58
CA ALA A 310 -18.08 26.69 5.20
C ALA A 310 -19.50 26.15 4.96
N GLU A 311 -20.44 27.07 4.72
CA GLU A 311 -21.81 26.77 4.25
C GLU A 311 -21.85 26.29 2.78
N ASP A 312 -20.73 26.33 2.05
CA ASP A 312 -20.67 25.92 0.64
C ASP A 312 -20.38 24.42 0.48
N VAL A 313 -21.50 23.68 0.38
CA VAL A 313 -21.80 22.64 -0.61
C VAL A 313 -20.56 22.01 -1.24
N TRP A 314 -20.20 20.78 -0.83
CA TRP A 314 -19.46 19.85 -1.70
C TRP A 314 -20.03 20.02 -3.10
N GLY A 315 -19.27 20.48 -4.09
CA GLY A 315 -19.79 20.86 -5.41
C GLY A 315 -20.38 19.70 -6.20
N GLY A 316 -21.39 19.01 -5.65
CA GLY A 316 -21.93 17.70 -6.03
C GLY A 316 -20.91 16.57 -5.91
N VAL A 317 -21.22 15.49 -5.17
CA VAL A 317 -20.47 14.23 -5.28
C VAL A 317 -20.87 13.54 -6.57
N THR A 318 -19.93 13.31 -7.49
CA THR A 318 -20.16 12.66 -8.79
C THR A 318 -19.98 11.15 -8.70
N TRP A 319 -19.11 10.66 -7.81
CA TRP A 319 -18.93 9.24 -7.57
C TRP A 319 -18.30 8.95 -6.20
N VAL A 320 -18.52 7.73 -5.72
CA VAL A 320 -17.83 7.13 -4.57
C VAL A 320 -17.29 5.76 -4.95
N GLU A 321 -16.08 5.46 -4.52
CA GLU A 321 -15.37 4.21 -4.79
C GLU A 321 -14.84 3.63 -3.49
N LEU A 322 -15.02 2.33 -3.31
CA LEU A 322 -14.44 1.54 -2.24
C LEU A 322 -13.44 0.57 -2.86
N ALA A 323 -12.15 0.76 -2.58
CA ALA A 323 -11.08 -0.04 -3.14
C ALA A 323 -10.36 -0.80 -2.01
N PRO A 324 -10.29 -2.14 -2.05
CA PRO A 324 -9.49 -2.89 -1.09
C PRO A 324 -8.01 -2.63 -1.40
N ASP A 325 -7.33 -1.96 -0.49
CA ASP A 325 -5.93 -1.60 -0.64
C ASP A 325 -5.00 -2.69 -0.08
N GLN A 326 -5.43 -3.41 0.96
CA GLN A 326 -4.70 -4.56 1.49
C GLN A 326 -5.64 -5.72 1.75
N ILE A 327 -5.39 -6.82 1.04
CA ILE A 327 -6.16 -8.06 1.08
C ILE A 327 -5.30 -9.16 1.69
N VAL A 328 -5.93 -10.00 2.51
CA VAL A 328 -5.35 -11.22 3.08
C VAL A 328 -6.28 -12.40 2.78
N PRO A 329 -5.78 -13.66 2.78
CA PRO A 329 -6.66 -14.82 2.80
C PRO A 329 -7.63 -14.70 3.97
N ASP A 330 -8.91 -15.00 3.75
CA ASP A 330 -9.86 -15.11 4.84
C ASP A 330 -9.59 -16.45 5.55
N GLU A 331 -8.92 -16.40 6.69
CA GLU A 331 -8.68 -17.57 7.54
C GLU A 331 -9.98 -18.10 8.19
N GLY A 332 -11.09 -17.40 7.96
CA GLY A 332 -12.38 -17.71 8.54
C GLY A 332 -12.43 -17.32 10.01
N ARG A 333 -13.63 -17.04 10.51
CA ARG A 333 -13.87 -16.98 11.95
C ARG A 333 -14.51 -18.29 12.36
N GLN A 334 -13.84 -19.05 13.22
CA GLN A 334 -14.43 -20.24 13.81
C GLN A 334 -15.60 -19.82 14.70
N GLU A 335 -16.82 -20.00 14.21
CA GLU A 335 -17.99 -19.87 15.06
C GLU A 335 -17.93 -20.93 16.18
N SER A 336 -18.28 -20.51 17.40
CA SER A 336 -18.36 -21.42 18.53
C SER A 336 -19.48 -22.42 18.27
N LEU A 337 -19.14 -23.71 18.26
CA LEU A 337 -20.10 -24.83 18.24
C LEU A 337 -21.16 -24.74 19.36
N TRP A 338 -20.89 -23.98 20.44
CA TRP A 338 -21.73 -23.88 21.63
C TRP A 338 -21.94 -22.42 22.07
N GLY A 339 -22.51 -21.57 21.20
CA GLY A 339 -23.18 -20.32 21.57
C GLY A 339 -22.34 -19.19 22.21
N ARG A 340 -21.08 -19.42 22.59
CA ARG A 340 -20.21 -18.40 23.22
C ARG A 340 -19.66 -17.38 22.22
N ALA A 341 -19.58 -17.72 20.93
CA ALA A 341 -19.20 -16.77 19.86
C ALA A 341 -20.32 -15.76 19.54
N ALA A 342 -21.59 -16.11 19.76
CA ALA A 342 -22.72 -15.18 19.58
C ALA A 342 -22.61 -13.94 20.50
N GLY A 343 -21.84 -14.03 21.58
CA GLY A 343 -21.52 -12.91 22.46
C GLY A 343 -20.57 -11.89 21.81
N ALA A 344 -19.47 -12.35 21.20
CA ALA A 344 -18.47 -11.47 20.57
C ALA A 344 -19.08 -10.68 19.41
N ASP A 345 -19.83 -11.33 18.51
CA ASP A 345 -20.49 -10.63 17.40
C ASP A 345 -21.60 -9.69 17.86
N ARG A 346 -22.31 -10.05 18.93
CA ARG A 346 -23.31 -9.16 19.53
C ARG A 346 -22.65 -7.94 20.19
N ILE A 347 -21.48 -8.12 20.81
CA ILE A 347 -20.66 -7.03 21.36
C ILE A 347 -20.14 -6.13 20.23
N THR A 348 -19.60 -6.70 19.15
CA THR A 348 -19.14 -5.91 18.00
C THR A 348 -20.29 -5.13 17.37
N ARG A 349 -21.44 -5.77 17.10
CA ARG A 349 -22.63 -5.07 16.59
C ARG A 349 -23.20 -4.04 17.57
N ALA A 350 -23.07 -4.26 18.87
CA ALA A 350 -23.47 -3.28 19.88
C ALA A 350 -22.50 -2.09 19.90
N ALA A 351 -21.19 -2.35 19.84
CA ALA A 351 -20.16 -1.34 19.76
C ALA A 351 -20.31 -0.48 18.49
N ASP A 352 -20.53 -1.09 17.33
CA ASP A 352 -20.81 -0.40 16.07
C ASP A 352 -22.02 0.53 16.19
N ARG A 353 -23.12 0.05 16.80
CA ARG A 353 -24.34 0.87 17.01
C ARG A 353 -24.10 2.01 18.00
N ILE A 354 -23.36 1.79 19.07
CA ILE A 354 -23.04 2.83 20.04
C ILE A 354 -22.07 3.85 19.42
N GLN A 355 -21.10 3.42 18.61
CA GLN A 355 -20.22 4.30 17.85
C GLN A 355 -20.98 5.11 16.79
N ALA A 356 -22.04 4.55 16.19
CA ALA A 356 -22.92 5.31 15.30
C ALA A 356 -23.67 6.44 16.03
N LEU A 357 -23.98 6.28 17.33
CA LEU A 357 -24.65 7.29 18.15
C LEU A 357 -23.68 8.31 18.77
N LEU A 358 -22.54 7.85 19.28
CA LEU A 358 -21.57 8.65 20.05
C LEU A 358 -20.36 9.11 19.23
N GLY A 359 -20.27 8.69 17.97
CA GLY A 359 -19.11 8.86 17.11
C GLY A 359 -18.04 7.79 17.31
N HIS A 360 -17.12 7.70 16.34
CA HIS A 360 -16.04 6.68 16.27
C HIS A 360 -15.23 6.55 17.57
N ARG A 361 -14.94 7.68 18.23
CA ARG A 361 -14.17 7.73 19.49
C ARG A 361 -15.01 7.51 20.75
N GLY A 362 -16.33 7.38 20.62
CA GLY A 362 -17.25 7.20 21.75
C GLY A 362 -17.12 5.84 22.44
N VAL A 363 -16.68 4.81 21.69
CA VAL A 363 -16.40 3.48 22.25
C VAL A 363 -14.96 3.11 21.94
N THR A 364 -14.19 2.82 22.99
CA THR A 364 -12.77 2.50 22.90
C THR A 364 -12.44 1.25 23.71
N ARG A 365 -11.42 0.52 23.28
CA ARG A 365 -10.76 -0.55 24.03
C ARG A 365 -9.39 -0.11 24.53
N PRO A 366 -8.98 -0.50 25.74
CA PRO A 366 -7.63 -0.28 26.21
C PRO A 366 -6.65 -1.20 25.47
N VAL A 367 -5.53 -0.65 25.01
CA VAL A 367 -4.42 -1.39 24.39
C VAL A 367 -3.12 -1.04 25.10
N LEU A 368 -2.35 -2.06 25.48
CA LEU A 368 -1.04 -1.88 26.09
C LEU A 368 -0.01 -1.48 25.03
N VAL A 369 0.72 -0.39 25.26
CA VAL A 369 1.66 0.19 24.26
C VAL A 369 3.09 0.37 24.77
N GLY A 370 3.39 -0.09 25.98
CA GLY A 370 4.66 0.20 26.66
C GLY A 370 4.69 1.61 27.25
N GLY A 371 5.68 1.92 28.07
CA GLY A 371 5.78 3.22 28.76
C GLY A 371 6.36 3.12 30.16
N ARG A 372 6.70 4.27 30.75
CA ARG A 372 7.32 4.35 32.08
C ARG A 372 6.27 4.43 33.18
N GLY A 373 5.29 5.31 32.98
CA GLY A 373 4.18 5.53 33.91
C GLY A 373 2.95 4.67 33.61
N PRO A 374 2.09 4.37 34.61
CA PRO A 374 0.84 3.66 34.40
C PRO A 374 -0.09 4.29 33.34
N GLY A 375 -0.15 5.63 33.27
CA GLY A 375 -0.98 6.35 32.30
C GLY A 375 -0.43 6.36 30.87
N GLU A 376 0.85 6.07 30.69
CA GLU A 376 1.48 5.97 29.36
C GLU A 376 1.32 4.58 28.76
N ARG A 377 1.18 3.57 29.63
CA ARG A 377 1.19 2.15 29.25
C ARG A 377 -0.06 1.70 28.52
N VAL A 378 -1.15 2.48 28.55
CA VAL A 378 -2.43 2.14 27.95
C VAL A 378 -2.90 3.29 27.06
N VAL A 379 -3.19 2.98 25.80
CA VAL A 379 -3.93 3.90 24.92
C VAL A 379 -5.34 3.38 24.69
N ARG A 380 -6.27 4.31 24.48
CA ARG A 380 -7.65 4.00 24.10
C ARG A 380 -7.75 3.96 22.58
N VAL A 381 -7.95 2.77 22.04
CA VAL A 381 -8.14 2.55 20.59
C VAL A 381 -9.63 2.41 20.33
N PRO A 382 -10.22 3.14 19.38
CA PRO A 382 -11.61 2.92 18.97
C PRO A 382 -11.90 1.45 18.68
N VAL A 383 -13.10 0.98 19.05
CA VAL A 383 -13.49 -0.40 18.72
C VAL A 383 -13.51 -0.57 17.21
N GLY A 384 -12.99 -1.70 16.73
CA GLY A 384 -12.79 -2.01 15.32
C GLY A 384 -11.45 -1.54 14.73
N ASP A 385 -10.79 -0.56 15.33
CA ASP A 385 -9.46 -0.15 14.85
C ASP A 385 -8.38 -1.13 15.32
N LEU A 386 -7.40 -1.35 14.42
CA LEU A 386 -6.21 -2.13 14.75
C LEU A 386 -5.42 -1.45 15.88
N ALA A 387 -4.84 -2.27 16.75
CA ALA A 387 -3.88 -1.79 17.72
C ALA A 387 -2.68 -1.12 17.01
N PRO A 388 -2.04 -0.11 17.62
CA PRO A 388 -0.82 0.45 17.08
C PRO A 388 0.22 -0.67 16.89
N SER A 389 0.84 -0.72 15.71
CA SER A 389 1.93 -1.65 15.42
C SER A 389 3.29 -1.02 15.72
N GLY A 390 4.33 -1.85 15.83
CA GLY A 390 5.70 -1.38 16.09
C GLY A 390 5.87 -0.77 17.48
N LEU A 391 5.19 -1.34 18.47
CA LEU A 391 5.27 -0.88 19.85
C LEU A 391 6.70 -1.01 20.38
N PRO A 392 7.30 0.06 20.92
CA PRO A 392 8.64 0.00 21.47
C PRO A 392 8.72 -1.00 22.65
N GLU A 393 9.60 -1.99 22.54
CA GLU A 393 9.77 -3.02 23.58
C GLU A 393 10.51 -2.48 24.82
N GLY A 394 11.18 -1.33 24.70
CA GLY A 394 12.00 -0.72 25.73
C GLY A 394 13.50 -0.76 25.39
N PRO A 395 14.40 -0.44 26.33
CA PRO A 395 14.13 -0.29 27.75
C PRO A 395 13.34 0.99 28.09
N TRP A 396 12.59 0.92 29.20
CA TRP A 396 11.86 2.04 29.79
C TRP A 396 12.51 2.42 31.14
N PRO A 397 13.66 3.13 31.16
CA PRO A 397 14.28 3.58 32.41
C PRO A 397 13.29 4.34 33.29
N GLY A 398 13.20 3.99 34.57
CA GLY A 398 12.23 4.58 35.50
C GLY A 398 10.82 4.00 35.42
N ARG A 399 10.63 2.86 34.74
CA ARG A 399 9.36 2.12 34.69
C ARG A 399 8.97 1.59 36.08
N VAL A 400 7.71 1.79 36.46
CA VAL A 400 7.14 1.20 37.67
C VAL A 400 6.89 -0.30 37.45
N ALA A 401 7.64 -1.16 38.17
CA ALA A 401 7.73 -2.59 37.90
C ALA A 401 6.57 -3.44 38.44
N GLY A 402 5.70 -2.90 39.30
CA GLY A 402 4.54 -3.59 39.86
C GLY A 402 4.33 -3.26 41.35
N PRO A 403 3.17 -3.58 41.95
CA PRO A 403 1.94 -4.07 41.31
C PRO A 403 1.36 -3.06 40.29
N ALA A 404 0.42 -3.49 39.45
CA ALA A 404 -0.29 -2.56 38.57
C ALA A 404 -1.33 -1.80 39.41
N PRO A 405 -1.40 -0.46 39.32
CA PRO A 405 -2.42 0.29 40.03
C PRO A 405 -3.82 0.00 39.46
N ALA A 406 -4.83 0.09 40.32
CA ALA A 406 -6.23 -0.13 39.96
C ALA A 406 -6.82 1.05 39.18
N VAL A 407 -6.42 2.28 39.54
CA VAL A 407 -6.95 3.52 38.95
C VAL A 407 -5.81 4.43 38.51
N VAL A 408 -5.92 4.95 37.29
CA VAL A 408 -5.04 6.00 36.75
C VAL A 408 -5.89 7.23 36.42
N PRO A 409 -5.89 8.27 37.28
CA PRO A 409 -6.69 9.46 37.06
C PRO A 409 -6.26 10.26 35.82
N VAL A 410 -7.23 10.77 35.05
CA VAL A 410 -6.99 11.66 33.91
C VAL A 410 -7.95 12.86 34.02
N PRO A 411 -7.47 14.09 34.29
CA PRO A 411 -6.09 14.45 34.60
C PRO A 411 -5.63 13.97 36.00
N PRO A 412 -4.31 13.86 36.25
CA PRO A 412 -3.78 13.51 37.57
C PRO A 412 -4.10 14.63 38.59
N PRO A 413 -4.71 14.32 39.75
CA PRO A 413 -5.03 15.32 40.74
C PRO A 413 -3.76 15.82 41.44
N ALA A 414 -3.74 17.12 41.76
CA ALA A 414 -2.71 17.70 42.60
C ALA A 414 -2.73 17.07 44.00
N ALA A 415 -1.54 16.90 44.57
CA ALA A 415 -1.32 16.43 45.91
C ALA A 415 -0.35 17.35 46.65
N GLU A 416 -0.34 17.26 47.97
CA GLU A 416 0.69 17.86 48.81
C GLU A 416 1.22 16.77 49.75
N LEU A 417 2.53 16.66 49.85
CA LEU A 417 3.19 15.72 50.76
C LEU A 417 3.99 16.55 51.76
N VAL A 418 3.64 16.46 53.04
CA VAL A 418 4.26 17.25 54.11
C VAL A 418 4.89 16.34 55.16
N ASP A 419 5.91 16.86 55.84
CA ASP A 419 6.60 16.19 56.94
C ASP A 419 5.89 16.37 58.28
N ALA A 420 6.49 15.87 59.36
CA ALA A 420 5.90 15.92 60.71
C ALA A 420 5.78 17.35 61.27
N SER A 421 6.51 18.32 60.72
CA SER A 421 6.44 19.74 61.08
C SER A 421 5.39 20.50 60.27
N GLY A 422 4.80 19.86 59.24
CA GLY A 422 3.88 20.48 58.30
C GLY A 422 4.58 21.15 57.11
N ASP A 423 5.90 21.00 56.98
CA ASP A 423 6.67 21.56 55.87
C ASP A 423 6.56 20.64 54.64
N ALA A 424 6.55 21.24 53.44
CA ALA A 424 6.48 20.47 52.20
C ALA A 424 7.71 19.57 52.02
N VAL A 425 7.47 18.28 51.72
CA VAL A 425 8.51 17.33 51.36
C VAL A 425 9.04 17.70 49.97
N VAL A 426 10.33 17.99 49.90
CA VAL A 426 11.05 18.35 48.67
C VAL A 426 12.01 17.24 48.29
N VAL A 427 12.16 17.01 46.98
CA VAL A 427 13.15 16.09 46.42
C VAL A 427 14.26 16.89 45.77
N SER A 428 15.49 16.70 46.24
CA SER A 428 16.67 17.40 45.74
C SER A 428 17.06 16.94 44.33
N ALA A 429 17.93 17.72 43.68
CA ALA A 429 18.54 17.33 42.40
C ALA A 429 19.44 16.08 42.51
N ARG A 430 19.71 15.55 43.71
CA ARG A 430 20.41 14.27 43.91
C ARG A 430 19.46 13.14 44.31
N CYS A 431 18.15 13.36 44.17
CA CYS A 431 17.10 12.44 44.61
C CYS A 431 17.16 12.14 46.11
N GLU A 432 17.50 13.14 46.91
CA GLU A 432 17.41 13.07 48.37
C GLU A 432 16.09 13.70 48.82
N VAL A 433 15.43 13.08 49.79
CA VAL A 433 14.17 13.56 50.36
C VAL A 433 14.49 14.48 51.53
N SER A 434 13.88 15.68 51.58
CA SER A 434 14.17 16.68 52.62
C SER A 434 13.85 16.19 54.04
N ALA A 435 12.75 15.47 54.19
CA ALA A 435 12.28 14.89 55.45
C ALA A 435 11.35 13.69 55.18
N PRO A 436 11.16 12.77 56.16
CA PRO A 436 10.19 11.69 56.03
C PRO A 436 8.76 12.23 55.83
N PRO A 437 8.03 11.77 54.80
CA PRO A 437 6.61 12.06 54.62
C PRO A 437 5.76 11.64 55.83
N ALA A 438 4.93 12.54 56.33
CA ALA A 438 4.05 12.30 57.47
C ALA A 438 2.57 12.47 57.12
N THR A 439 2.21 13.38 56.21
CA THR A 439 0.82 13.59 55.80
C THR A 439 0.73 13.81 54.29
N LEU A 440 -0.23 13.13 53.67
CA LEU A 440 -0.57 13.29 52.26
C LEU A 440 -1.92 14.01 52.16
N VAL A 441 -1.97 15.09 51.40
CA VAL A 441 -3.20 15.83 51.10
C VAL A 441 -3.56 15.62 49.65
N VAL A 442 -4.69 14.97 49.38
CA VAL A 442 -5.22 14.79 48.00
C VAL A 442 -6.57 15.48 47.92
N ARG A 443 -6.74 16.42 46.98
CA ARG A 443 -7.98 17.20 46.82
C ARG A 443 -8.46 17.86 48.14
N GLY A 444 -7.52 18.37 48.93
CA GLY A 444 -7.80 19.05 50.21
C GLY A 444 -8.17 18.12 51.38
N ARG A 445 -8.03 16.79 51.23
CA ARG A 445 -8.25 15.83 52.31
C ARG A 445 -6.92 15.32 52.83
N PRO A 446 -6.52 15.66 54.07
CA PRO A 446 -5.30 15.13 54.68
C PRO A 446 -5.52 13.69 55.15
N ALA A 447 -4.48 12.86 55.00
CA ALA A 447 -4.40 11.51 55.55
C ALA A 447 -2.96 11.25 56.05
N GLY A 448 -2.84 10.68 57.25
CA GLY A 448 -1.56 10.29 57.82
C GLY A 448 -0.86 9.23 56.96
N VAL A 449 0.44 9.40 56.70
CA VAL A 449 1.25 8.44 55.96
C VAL A 449 1.68 7.31 56.89
N THR A 450 1.30 6.08 56.56
CA THR A 450 1.65 4.87 57.33
C THR A 450 2.91 4.20 56.81
N GLY A 451 3.26 4.43 55.55
CA GLY A 451 4.43 3.84 54.90
C GLY A 451 4.72 4.51 53.57
N TRP A 452 5.98 4.50 53.16
CA TRP A 452 6.38 5.01 51.85
C TRP A 452 7.67 4.38 51.35
N THR A 453 7.88 4.46 50.04
CA THR A 453 9.12 4.04 49.36
C THR A 453 9.36 4.91 48.12
N GLY A 454 10.60 4.94 47.64
CA GLY A 454 11.12 5.94 46.70
C GLY A 454 12.24 6.77 47.35
N PRO A 455 12.71 7.85 46.72
CA PRO A 455 12.34 8.35 45.40
C PRO A 455 12.91 7.48 44.28
N TRP A 456 12.09 7.09 43.31
CA TRP A 456 12.60 6.53 42.05
C TRP A 456 12.69 7.63 40.99
N PRO A 457 13.90 8.02 40.55
CA PRO A 457 14.06 9.01 39.50
C PRO A 457 13.57 8.50 38.15
N ALA A 458 12.91 9.37 37.40
CA ALA A 458 12.67 9.22 35.99
C ALA A 458 13.09 10.51 35.29
N ASP A 459 14.17 10.41 34.51
CA ASP A 459 14.68 11.49 33.66
C ASP A 459 14.37 11.14 32.21
N GLU A 460 13.66 12.02 31.54
CA GLU A 460 13.12 11.80 30.21
C GLU A 460 13.62 12.88 29.28
N ARG A 461 14.09 12.47 28.10
CA ARG A 461 14.44 13.38 27.01
C ARG A 461 15.41 14.49 27.45
N TRP A 462 16.37 14.17 28.31
CA TRP A 462 17.40 15.10 28.81
C TRP A 462 18.19 15.80 27.69
N TRP A 463 18.20 15.21 26.50
CA TRP A 463 18.82 15.74 25.28
C TRP A 463 17.98 16.79 24.54
N ASP A 464 16.69 16.95 24.88
CA ASP A 464 15.77 17.90 24.25
C ASP A 464 15.21 18.87 25.31
N PRO A 465 15.72 20.11 25.39
CA PRO A 465 15.26 21.10 26.37
C PRO A 465 13.76 21.40 26.34
N GLY A 466 13.09 21.23 25.19
CA GLY A 466 11.66 21.51 25.04
C GLY A 466 10.75 20.38 25.54
N THR A 467 11.29 19.16 25.66
CA THR A 467 10.52 17.98 26.09
C THR A 467 11.15 17.22 27.25
N ALA A 468 12.25 17.74 27.81
CA ALA A 468 12.92 17.21 28.98
C ALA A 468 11.98 17.22 30.18
N ARG A 469 11.82 16.07 30.83
CA ARG A 469 11.05 15.93 32.06
C ARG A 469 11.87 15.23 33.11
N ARG A 470 11.96 15.87 34.27
CA ARG A 470 12.65 15.32 35.44
C ARG A 470 11.66 15.16 36.58
N ARG A 471 11.41 13.91 36.95
CA ARG A 471 10.45 13.57 38.00
C ARG A 471 10.99 12.51 38.95
N ALA A 472 10.44 12.46 40.15
CA ALA A 472 10.66 11.38 41.10
C ALA A 472 9.31 10.77 41.51
N ARG A 473 9.27 9.44 41.65
CA ARG A 473 8.07 8.71 42.06
C ARG A 473 8.19 8.16 43.47
N PHE A 474 7.06 8.10 44.15
CA PHE A 474 6.90 7.52 45.48
C PHE A 474 5.70 6.61 45.50
N GLN A 475 5.78 5.51 46.24
CA GLN A 475 4.59 4.79 46.67
C GLN A 475 4.35 5.15 48.13
N VAL A 476 3.12 5.56 48.44
CA VAL A 476 2.73 6.03 49.77
C VAL A 476 1.47 5.29 50.18
N THR A 477 1.46 4.72 51.39
CA THR A 477 0.27 4.18 52.03
C THR A 477 -0.21 5.15 53.11
N THR A 478 -1.52 5.28 53.24
CA THR A 478 -2.16 6.19 54.19
C THR A 478 -2.97 5.44 55.24
N GLU A 479 -3.32 6.12 56.34
CA GLU A 479 -4.03 5.53 57.48
C GLU A 479 -5.47 5.11 57.17
N ASP A 480 -6.06 5.68 56.12
CA ASP A 480 -7.37 5.31 55.58
C ASP A 480 -7.33 4.00 54.76
N GLY A 481 -6.16 3.35 54.67
CA GLY A 481 -5.95 2.10 53.96
C GLY A 481 -5.67 2.27 52.47
N ALA A 482 -5.65 3.49 51.94
CA ALA A 482 -5.37 3.74 50.54
C ALA A 482 -3.86 3.69 50.23
N ALA A 483 -3.53 3.39 48.98
CA ALA A 483 -2.16 3.41 48.49
C ALA A 483 -2.05 4.20 47.18
N TYR A 484 -1.05 5.07 47.09
CA TYR A 484 -0.89 6.04 46.01
C TYR A 484 0.48 5.90 45.34
N LEU A 485 0.51 5.99 44.02
CA LEU A 485 1.70 6.32 43.25
C LEU A 485 1.73 7.84 43.08
N LEU A 486 2.62 8.51 43.82
CA LEU A 486 2.84 9.93 43.70
C LEU A 486 4.00 10.21 42.76
N ALA A 487 3.93 11.33 42.05
CA ALA A 487 5.04 11.87 41.29
C ALA A 487 5.24 13.35 41.62
N VAL A 488 6.51 13.75 41.70
CA VAL A 488 6.92 15.14 41.88
C VAL A 488 7.71 15.61 40.67
N GLU A 489 7.28 16.71 40.07
CA GLU A 489 7.90 17.36 38.91
C GLU A 489 7.87 18.87 39.12
N GLY A 490 9.03 19.54 38.99
CA GLY A 490 9.13 20.98 39.26
C GLY A 490 8.68 21.39 40.67
N GLY A 491 8.85 20.51 41.66
CA GLY A 491 8.41 20.73 43.05
C GLY A 491 6.91 20.57 43.28
N ARG A 492 6.14 20.16 42.28
CA ARG A 492 4.68 19.95 42.40
C ARG A 492 4.35 18.47 42.46
N TRP A 493 3.62 18.09 43.50
CA TRP A 493 3.17 16.73 43.73
C TRP A 493 1.82 16.46 43.02
N HIS A 494 1.68 15.27 42.44
CA HIS A 494 0.44 14.80 41.85
C HIS A 494 0.28 13.29 42.04
N VAL A 495 -0.97 12.82 42.03
CA VAL A 495 -1.28 11.39 42.07
C VAL A 495 -1.25 10.84 40.65
N GLU A 496 -0.24 10.04 40.33
CA GLU A 496 -0.11 9.37 39.05
C GLU A 496 -1.02 8.14 38.98
N ALA A 497 -1.20 7.41 40.09
CA ALA A 497 -2.10 6.26 40.17
C ALA A 497 -2.53 5.91 41.61
N VAL A 498 -3.57 5.09 41.75
CA VAL A 498 -4.10 4.58 43.03
C VAL A 498 -4.11 3.05 43.00
N TYR A 499 -3.61 2.44 44.07
CA TYR A 499 -3.67 1.02 44.37
C TYR A 499 -4.84 0.84 45.35
N ASP A 500 -5.88 0.15 44.91
CA ASP A 500 -7.07 -0.19 45.72
C ASP A 500 -6.73 -1.24 46.80
#